data_AF-A0A3N2API5-F1
#
_entry.id   AF-A0A3N2API5-F1
#
_cell.length_a   1.000
_cell.length_b   1.000
_cell.length_c   1.000
_cell.angle_alpha   90.00
_cell.angle_beta   90.00
_cell.angle_gamma   90.00
#
_symmetry.space_group_name_H-M   'P 1'
#
loop_
_entity.id
_entity.type
_entity.pdbx_description
1 polymer ?
#
loop_
_entity_poly.entity_id
_entity_poly.type
_entity_poly.pdbx_seq_one_letter_code
_entity_poly.pdbx_strand_id
1 'polypeptide(L)'
;MRTTYRVLAYLICALVALQAASHAWASAGIALFLAEGGTVDFAAEGPPPFPEALGLMIHGMNGMYAIPIVALALLVVAFLAKIPGGVMRAAIVLVLVVLQVTLGLLGHELTALAFLHGVNAIALFGVAFWAGMRAGGRHAGVQARSTVGVA
;
A
#
# COMPACT_ATOMS: atom_id res chain seq x y z
N MET A 1 13.00 17.80 1.95
CA MET A 1 12.32 16.63 1.35
C MET A 1 12.51 15.29 2.08
N ARG A 2 13.44 15.14 3.05
CA ARG A 2 13.59 13.86 3.79
C ARG A 2 12.36 13.45 4.60
N THR A 3 11.77 14.40 5.32
CA THR A 3 10.52 14.19 6.08
C THR A 3 9.38 13.83 5.13
N THR A 4 9.22 14.59 4.04
CA THR A 4 8.22 14.31 2.99
C THR A 4 8.36 12.90 2.42
N TYR A 5 9.58 12.50 2.05
CA TYR A 5 9.87 11.13 1.60
C TYR A 5 9.42 10.08 2.63
N ARG A 6 9.77 10.31 3.92
CA ARG A 6 9.41 9.39 5.00
C ARG A 6 7.90 9.29 5.18
N VAL A 7 7.20 10.42 5.18
CA VAL A 7 5.74 10.48 5.33
C VAL A 7 5.06 9.77 4.17
N LEU A 8 5.47 10.04 2.93
CA LEU A 8 4.91 9.38 1.75
C LEU A 8 5.14 7.86 1.79
N ALA A 9 6.32 7.41 2.20
CA ALA A 9 6.61 5.99 2.34
C ALA A 9 5.70 5.31 3.37
N TYR A 10 5.48 5.93 4.53
CA TYR A 10 4.54 5.39 5.54
C TYR A 10 3.08 5.56 5.16
N LEU A 11 2.74 6.57 4.36
CA LEU A 11 1.40 6.71 3.80
C LEU A 11 1.06 5.52 2.91
N ILE A 12 2.00 5.04 2.07
CA ILE A 12 1.81 3.82 1.27
C ILE A 12 1.52 2.63 2.18
N CYS A 13 2.25 2.47 3.29
CA CYS A 13 1.98 1.42 4.27
C CYS A 13 0.55 1.49 4.82
N ALA A 14 0.09 2.69 5.20
CA ALA A 14 -1.27 2.90 5.70
C ALA A 14 -2.33 2.62 4.64
N LEU A 15 -2.08 3.01 3.38
CA LEU A 15 -2.99 2.73 2.26
C LEU A 15 -3.08 1.23 1.95
N VAL A 16 -1.96 0.49 2.02
CA VAL A 16 -1.97 -0.98 1.86
C VAL A 16 -2.73 -1.64 3.02
N ALA A 17 -2.54 -1.16 4.26
CA ALA A 17 -3.28 -1.67 5.41
C ALA A 17 -4.79 -1.43 5.28
N LEU A 18 -5.20 -0.22 4.86
CA LEU A 18 -6.60 0.12 4.57
C LEU A 18 -7.17 -0.78 3.48
N GLN A 19 -6.40 -1.02 2.41
CA GLN A 19 -6.80 -1.89 1.31
C GLN A 19 -7.05 -3.34 1.74
N ALA A 20 -6.15 -3.88 2.56
CA ALA A 20 -6.29 -5.25 3.07
C ALA A 20 -7.47 -5.35 4.04
N ALA A 21 -7.62 -4.37 4.94
CA ALA A 21 -8.72 -4.33 5.90
C ALA A 21 -10.09 -4.22 5.19
N SER A 22 -10.20 -3.37 4.17
CA SER A 22 -11.45 -3.19 3.41
C SER A 22 -11.83 -4.46 2.64
N HIS A 23 -10.83 -5.17 2.08
CA HIS A 23 -11.09 -6.44 1.40
C HIS A 23 -11.51 -7.53 2.40
N ALA A 24 -10.85 -7.63 3.56
CA ALA A 24 -11.23 -8.59 4.59
C ALA A 24 -12.65 -8.33 5.12
N TRP A 25 -13.01 -7.05 5.33
CA TRP A 25 -14.35 -6.64 5.72
C TRP A 25 -15.40 -7.04 4.67
N ALA A 26 -15.14 -6.79 3.39
CA ALA A 26 -16.00 -7.23 2.31
C ALA A 26 -16.16 -8.76 2.25
N SER A 27 -15.06 -9.51 2.37
CA SER A 27 -15.08 -10.97 2.36
C SER A 27 -15.91 -11.55 3.53
N ALA A 28 -15.79 -10.95 4.72
CA ALA A 28 -16.59 -11.34 5.88
C ALA A 28 -18.08 -11.02 5.67
N GLY A 29 -18.40 -9.86 5.10
CA GLY A 29 -19.78 -9.47 4.79
C GLY A 29 -20.43 -10.38 3.76
N ILE A 30 -19.71 -10.77 2.70
CA ILE A 30 -20.18 -11.77 1.72
C ILE A 30 -20.52 -13.09 2.43
N ALA A 31 -19.62 -13.57 3.29
CA ALA A 31 -19.84 -14.82 4.01
C ALA A 31 -21.06 -14.75 4.95
N LEU A 32 -21.25 -13.64 5.67
CA LEU A 32 -22.40 -13.43 6.53
C LEU A 32 -23.71 -13.35 5.73
N PHE A 33 -23.74 -12.55 4.66
CA PHE A 33 -24.90 -12.41 3.80
C PHE A 33 -25.35 -13.74 3.21
N LEU A 34 -24.40 -14.58 2.77
CA LEU A 34 -24.70 -15.93 2.28
C LEU A 34 -25.20 -16.84 3.41
N ALA A 35 -24.61 -16.76 4.60
CA ALA A 35 -25.02 -17.55 5.76
C ALA A 35 -26.45 -17.23 6.24
N GLU A 36 -26.91 -16.00 6.02
CA GLU A 36 -28.27 -15.54 6.32
C GLU A 36 -29.29 -15.90 5.21
N GLY A 37 -28.87 -16.64 4.19
CA GLY A 37 -29.72 -17.08 3.08
C GLY A 37 -29.76 -16.11 1.91
N GLY A 38 -28.90 -15.08 1.90
CA GLY A 38 -28.69 -14.20 0.77
C GLY A 38 -28.08 -14.92 -0.44
N THR A 39 -28.22 -14.32 -1.62
CA THR A 39 -27.66 -14.82 -2.88
C THR A 39 -26.91 -13.72 -3.60
N VAL A 40 -25.73 -14.04 -4.14
CA VAL A 40 -24.96 -13.12 -4.98
C VAL A 40 -25.27 -13.43 -6.43
N ASP A 41 -25.92 -12.49 -7.11
CA ASP A 41 -26.16 -12.52 -8.54
C ASP A 41 -25.34 -11.42 -9.22
N PHE A 42 -24.35 -11.81 -10.01
CA PHE A 42 -23.50 -10.87 -10.76
C PHE A 42 -24.20 -10.25 -11.98
N ALA A 43 -25.40 -10.71 -12.34
CA ALA A 43 -26.24 -10.11 -13.36
C ALA A 43 -27.26 -9.10 -12.77
N ALA A 44 -27.35 -8.99 -11.44
CA ALA A 44 -28.26 -8.06 -10.80
C ALA A 44 -27.86 -6.61 -11.03
N GLU A 45 -28.85 -5.76 -11.30
CA GLU A 45 -28.66 -4.31 -11.42
C GLU A 45 -28.60 -3.67 -10.03
N GLY A 46 -27.58 -2.85 -9.80
CA GLY A 46 -27.39 -2.10 -8.55
C GLY A 46 -26.33 -2.70 -7.62
N PRO A 47 -26.03 -2.00 -6.51
CA PRO A 47 -25.03 -2.46 -5.55
C PRO A 47 -25.51 -3.73 -4.83
N PRO A 48 -24.58 -4.60 -4.37
CA PRO A 48 -24.96 -5.75 -3.56
C PRO A 48 -25.75 -5.31 -2.31
N PRO A 49 -26.74 -6.09 -1.86
CA PRO A 49 -27.68 -5.68 -0.81
C PRO A 49 -27.11 -5.78 0.61
N PHE A 50 -25.81 -5.53 0.78
CA PHE A 50 -25.11 -5.53 2.06
C PHE A 50 -24.00 -4.45 2.06
N PRO A 51 -23.85 -3.68 3.15
CA PRO A 51 -22.98 -2.50 3.18
C PRO A 51 -21.49 -2.83 3.01
N GLU A 52 -21.05 -4.02 3.43
CA GLU A 52 -19.66 -4.48 3.34
C GLU A 52 -19.15 -4.59 1.89
N ALA A 53 -20.03 -4.66 0.90
CA ALA A 53 -19.66 -4.61 -0.51
C ALA A 53 -18.87 -3.33 -0.86
N LEU A 54 -19.08 -2.24 -0.11
CA LEU A 54 -18.27 -1.02 -0.22
C LEU A 54 -16.77 -1.29 0.02
N GLY A 55 -16.42 -2.32 0.79
CA GLY A 55 -15.04 -2.73 1.00
C GLY A 55 -14.31 -3.14 -0.28
N LEU A 56 -15.01 -3.75 -1.25
CA LEU A 56 -14.46 -4.06 -2.58
C LEU A 56 -14.20 -2.78 -3.40
N MET A 57 -15.14 -1.82 -3.34
CA MET A 57 -14.97 -0.52 -4.00
C MET A 57 -13.78 0.26 -3.40
N ILE A 58 -13.67 0.31 -2.07
CA ILE A 58 -12.55 0.93 -1.37
C ILE A 58 -11.23 0.24 -1.77
N HIS A 59 -11.21 -1.10 -1.74
CA HIS A 59 -10.04 -1.89 -2.14
C HIS A 59 -9.57 -1.54 -3.56
N GLY A 60 -10.50 -1.55 -4.52
CA GLY A 60 -10.24 -1.26 -5.93
C GLY A 60 -9.79 0.17 -6.17
N MET A 61 -10.52 1.18 -5.68
CA MET A 61 -10.18 2.59 -5.89
C MET A 61 -8.84 2.97 -5.21
N ASN A 62 -8.60 2.46 -4.00
CA ASN A 62 -7.35 2.72 -3.30
C ASN A 62 -6.15 2.09 -4.03
N GLY A 63 -6.32 0.88 -4.57
CA GLY A 63 -5.29 0.17 -5.31
C GLY A 63 -4.99 0.73 -6.69
N MET A 64 -6.02 1.14 -7.41
CA MET A 64 -5.89 1.65 -8.77
C MET A 64 -5.40 3.10 -8.82
N TYR A 65 -5.70 3.90 -7.79
CA TYR A 65 -5.45 5.34 -7.83
C TYR A 65 -4.59 5.84 -6.66
N ALA A 66 -5.06 5.69 -5.41
CA ALA A 66 -4.40 6.32 -4.27
C ALA A 66 -2.96 5.82 -4.07
N ILE A 67 -2.74 4.51 -4.04
CA ILE A 67 -1.40 3.93 -3.89
C ILE A 67 -0.48 4.32 -5.06
N PRO A 68 -0.86 4.16 -6.35
CA PRO A 68 -0.05 4.61 -7.49
C PRO A 68 0.33 6.09 -7.47
N ILE A 69 -0.62 6.98 -7.15
CA ILE A 69 -0.36 8.42 -7.08
C ILE A 69 0.68 8.72 -5.99
N VAL A 70 0.53 8.13 -4.80
CA VAL A 70 1.48 8.33 -3.70
C VAL A 70 2.85 7.71 -4.01
N ALA A 71 2.91 6.58 -4.70
CA ALA A 71 4.17 5.97 -5.14
C ALA A 71 4.93 6.83 -6.17
N LEU A 72 4.21 7.41 -7.13
CA LEU A 72 4.77 8.38 -8.08
C LEU A 72 5.27 9.64 -7.35
N ALA A 73 4.49 10.18 -6.42
CA ALA A 73 4.90 11.31 -5.59
C ALA A 73 6.16 10.97 -4.77
N LEU A 74 6.23 9.77 -4.20
CA LEU A 74 7.42 9.29 -3.47
C LEU A 74 8.65 9.27 -4.39
N LEU A 75 8.53 8.78 -5.62
CA LEU A 75 9.62 8.74 -6.59
C LEU A 75 10.09 10.15 -6.97
N VAL A 76 9.18 11.07 -7.28
CA VAL A 76 9.50 12.49 -7.55
C VAL A 76 10.24 13.10 -6.36
N VAL A 77 9.72 12.92 -5.15
CA VAL A 77 10.32 13.44 -3.92
C VAL A 77 11.68 12.78 -3.64
N ALA A 78 11.90 11.54 -4.06
CA ALA A 78 13.17 10.82 -3.85
C ALA A 78 14.35 11.51 -4.54
N PHE A 79 14.16 12.03 -5.75
CA PHE A 79 15.18 12.80 -6.47
C PHE A 79 15.57 14.08 -5.72
N LEU A 80 14.60 14.72 -5.06
CA LEU A 80 14.79 15.96 -4.31
C LEU A 80 15.30 15.73 -2.88
N ALA A 81 15.06 14.56 -2.30
CA ALA A 81 15.41 14.23 -0.92
C ALA A 81 16.91 13.97 -0.69
N LYS A 82 17.66 13.65 -1.75
CA LYS A 82 19.11 13.37 -1.71
C LYS A 82 19.48 12.37 -0.60
N ILE A 83 18.63 11.37 -0.39
CA ILE A 83 18.87 10.27 0.54
C ILE A 83 19.68 9.22 -0.22
N PRO A 84 20.83 8.74 0.28
CA PRO A 84 21.57 7.65 -0.36
C PRO A 84 20.68 6.44 -0.63
N GLY A 85 20.58 6.01 -1.89
CA GLY A 85 19.69 4.92 -2.32
C GLY A 85 18.19 5.21 -2.18
N GLY A 86 17.76 6.47 -1.96
CA GLY A 86 16.35 6.83 -1.83
C GLY A 86 15.58 6.67 -3.14
N VAL A 87 16.17 7.09 -4.26
CA VAL A 87 15.57 6.91 -5.60
C VAL A 87 15.39 5.43 -5.93
N MET A 88 16.41 4.60 -5.70
CA MET A 88 16.34 3.15 -5.90
C MET A 88 15.17 2.53 -5.12
N ARG A 89 15.04 2.88 -3.84
CA ARG A 89 13.95 2.37 -2.99
C ARG A 89 12.58 2.80 -3.48
N ALA A 90 12.42 4.08 -3.84
CA ALA A 90 11.16 4.58 -4.40
C ALA A 90 10.82 3.93 -5.76
N ALA A 91 11.82 3.66 -6.59
CA ALA A 91 11.63 2.96 -7.87
C ALA A 91 11.17 1.51 -7.65
N ILE A 92 11.77 0.79 -6.68
CA ILE A 92 11.31 -0.57 -6.32
C ILE A 92 9.86 -0.53 -5.84
N VAL A 93 9.50 0.43 -4.97
CA VAL A 93 8.10 0.63 -4.55
C VAL A 93 7.18 0.82 -5.76
N LEU A 94 7.55 1.69 -6.71
CA LEU A 94 6.74 1.92 -7.90
C LEU A 94 6.59 0.66 -8.78
N VAL A 95 7.67 -0.10 -8.98
CA VAL A 95 7.61 -1.36 -9.73
C VAL A 95 6.68 -2.37 -9.04
N LEU A 96 6.77 -2.49 -7.72
CA LEU A 96 5.87 -3.36 -6.96
C LEU A 96 4.42 -2.90 -7.04
N VAL A 97 4.15 -1.59 -7.09
CA VAL A 97 2.79 -1.06 -7.31
C VAL A 97 2.27 -1.39 -8.71
N VAL A 98 3.08 -1.22 -9.76
CA VAL A 98 2.70 -1.61 -11.12
C VAL A 98 2.38 -3.10 -11.19
N LEU A 99 3.25 -3.93 -10.61
CA LEU A 99 3.02 -5.37 -10.50
C LEU A 99 1.73 -5.68 -9.72
N GLN A 100 1.48 -4.97 -8.61
CA GLN A 100 0.28 -5.14 -7.79
C GLN A 100 -0.99 -4.92 -8.59
N VAL A 101 -1.06 -3.81 -9.33
CA VAL A 101 -2.23 -3.45 -10.16
C VAL A 101 -2.44 -4.50 -11.25
N THR A 102 -1.38 -4.89 -11.96
CA THR A 102 -1.46 -5.93 -13.00
C THR A 102 -1.98 -7.26 -12.43
N LEU A 103 -1.43 -7.73 -11.31
CA LEU A 103 -1.90 -8.97 -10.67
C LEU A 103 -3.35 -8.85 -10.18
N GLY A 104 -3.76 -7.68 -9.70
CA GLY A 104 -5.14 -7.44 -9.26
C GLY A 104 -6.13 -7.53 -10.42
N LEU A 105 -5.84 -6.85 -11.53
CA LEU A 105 -6.66 -6.88 -12.74
C LEU A 105 -6.75 -8.29 -13.34
N LEU A 106 -5.62 -8.97 -13.49
CA LEU A 106 -5.59 -10.33 -14.07
C LEU A 106 -6.14 -11.39 -13.09
N GLY A 107 -6.22 -11.08 -11.80
CA GLY A 107 -6.79 -11.97 -10.78
C GLY A 107 -8.27 -12.24 -10.97
N HIS A 108 -8.99 -11.38 -11.69
CA HIS A 108 -10.40 -11.59 -12.06
C HIS A 108 -10.58 -12.71 -13.08
N GLU A 109 -9.55 -13.00 -13.89
CA GLU A 109 -9.56 -14.08 -14.89
C GLU A 109 -8.88 -15.35 -14.37
N LEU A 110 -7.77 -15.18 -13.63
CA LEU A 110 -6.95 -16.26 -13.10
C LEU A 110 -6.76 -16.09 -11.59
N THR A 111 -7.57 -16.78 -10.80
CA THR A 111 -7.60 -16.65 -9.33
C THR A 111 -6.25 -16.93 -8.65
N ALA A 112 -5.37 -17.74 -9.25
CA ALA A 112 -4.00 -17.94 -8.78
C ALA A 112 -3.19 -16.63 -8.74
N LEU A 113 -3.46 -15.69 -9.66
CA LEU A 113 -2.83 -14.37 -9.66
C LEU A 113 -3.34 -13.48 -8.53
N ALA A 114 -4.58 -13.66 -8.06
CA ALA A 114 -5.09 -12.98 -6.87
C ALA A 114 -4.33 -13.40 -5.60
N PHE A 115 -3.90 -14.66 -5.51
CA PHE A 115 -3.01 -15.09 -4.43
C PHE A 115 -1.65 -14.38 -4.50
N LEU A 116 -1.03 -14.35 -5.69
CA LEU A 116 0.24 -13.62 -5.90
C LEU A 116 0.10 -12.12 -5.63
N HIS A 117 -1.06 -11.52 -5.95
CA HIS A 117 -1.40 -10.15 -5.61
C HIS A 117 -1.34 -9.93 -4.09
N GLY A 118 -1.91 -10.83 -3.28
CA GLY A 118 -1.81 -10.76 -1.82
C GLY A 118 -0.36 -10.83 -1.32
N VAL A 119 0.46 -11.72 -1.89
CA VAL A 119 1.89 -11.83 -1.55
C VAL A 119 2.65 -10.55 -1.92
N ASN A 120 2.40 -9.99 -3.11
CA ASN A 120 3.05 -8.77 -3.55
C ASN A 120 2.63 -7.54 -2.72
N ALA A 121 1.41 -7.52 -2.16
CA ALA A 121 0.98 -6.46 -1.23
C ALA A 121 1.86 -6.42 0.03
N ILE A 122 2.21 -7.59 0.58
CA ILE A 122 3.09 -7.71 1.74
C ILE A 122 4.50 -7.23 1.39
N ALA A 123 5.01 -7.60 0.20
CA ALA A 123 6.30 -7.14 -0.29
C ALA A 123 6.32 -5.60 -0.48
N LEU A 124 5.28 -5.04 -1.10
CA LEU A 124 5.11 -3.60 -1.28
C LEU A 124 5.10 -2.86 0.06
N PHE A 125 4.31 -3.34 1.03
CA PHE A 125 4.29 -2.78 2.38
C PHE A 125 5.69 -2.82 3.01
N GLY A 126 6.37 -3.97 2.96
CA GLY A 126 7.69 -4.16 3.55
C GLY A 126 8.75 -3.23 2.95
N VAL A 127 8.79 -3.08 1.62
CA VAL A 127 9.73 -2.20 0.94
C VAL A 127 9.41 -0.71 1.22
N ALA A 128 8.14 -0.32 1.22
CA ALA A 128 7.73 1.04 1.57
C ALA A 128 8.10 1.39 3.03
N PHE A 129 7.86 0.46 3.95
CA PHE A 129 8.24 0.62 5.35
C PHE A 129 9.77 0.76 5.51
N TRP A 130 10.53 -0.11 4.86
CA TRP A 130 11.98 -0.06 4.83
C TRP A 130 12.51 1.27 4.24
N ALA A 131 11.85 1.76 3.17
CA ALA A 131 12.16 3.06 2.59
C ALA A 131 12.01 4.19 3.61
N GLY A 132 10.88 4.23 4.34
CA GLY A 132 10.62 5.21 5.40
C GLY A 132 11.64 5.16 6.54
N MET A 133 11.96 3.96 7.05
CA MET A 133 12.94 3.79 8.12
C MET A 133 14.32 4.36 7.74
N ARG A 134 14.80 4.03 6.54
CA ARG A 134 16.11 4.43 6.04
C ARG A 134 16.19 5.91 5.62
N ALA A 135 15.11 6.68 5.76
CA ALA A 135 15.11 8.13 5.54
C ALA A 135 15.58 8.93 6.76
N GLY A 136 15.46 8.38 7.99
CA GLY A 136 15.75 9.07 9.25
C GLY A 136 17.21 9.03 9.73
N GLY A 137 18.07 8.25 9.10
CA GLY A 137 19.46 8.08 9.54
C GLY A 137 20.36 9.24 9.13
N ARG A 138 20.51 10.25 9.99
CA ARG A 138 21.72 11.10 10.09
C ARG A 138 21.77 12.13 11.23
N HIS A 139 20.66 12.43 11.93
CA HIS A 139 20.68 13.48 12.96
C HIS A 139 21.02 13.00 14.38
N ALA A 140 20.86 11.71 14.70
CA ALA A 140 21.15 11.19 16.05
C ALA A 140 22.65 11.05 16.36
N GLY A 141 23.51 10.91 15.34
CA GLY A 141 24.95 10.68 15.53
C GLY A 141 25.78 11.95 15.75
N VAL A 142 25.24 13.14 15.42
CA VAL A 142 25.96 14.42 15.53
C VAL A 142 25.78 15.06 16.91
N GLN A 143 24.59 14.96 17.52
CA GLN A 143 24.36 15.47 18.89
C GLN A 143 25.10 14.67 19.97
N ALA A 144 25.29 13.35 19.78
CA ALA A 144 26.01 12.52 20.76
C ALA A 144 27.53 12.80 20.78
N ARG A 145 28.11 13.38 19.73
CA ARG A 145 29.53 13.75 19.68
C ARG A 145 29.83 15.14 20.23
N SER A 146 28.86 16.04 20.31
CA SER A 146 29.07 17.39 20.86
C SER A 146 29.06 17.42 22.39
N THR A 147 28.50 16.42 23.06
CA THR A 147 28.41 16.36 24.54
C THR A 147 29.61 15.67 25.22
N VAL A 148 30.47 14.98 24.46
CA VAL A 148 31.63 14.25 25.01
C VAL A 148 32.93 15.07 24.91
N GLY A 149 32.94 16.20 24.19
CA GLY A 149 34.14 17.00 23.92
C GLY A 149 34.36 18.21 24.83
N VAL A 150 33.60 18.36 25.92
CA VAL A 150 33.75 19.46 26.88
C VAL A 150 33.82 18.85 28.29
N ALA A 151 34.96 18.24 28.61
CA ALA A 151 35.35 17.84 29.96
C ALA A 151 36.87 17.87 30.06
#